data_AF-A0A9E2HHF1-F1
#
_entry.id   AF-A0A9E2HHF1-F1
#
_cell.length_a   1.000
_cell.length_b   1.000
_cell.length_c   1.000
_cell.angle_alpha   90.00
_cell.angle_beta   90.00
_cell.angle_gamma   90.00
#
_symmetry.space_group_name_H-M   'P 1'
#
loop_
_entity.id
_entity.type
_entity.pdbx_description
1 polymer ?
#
loop_
_entity_poly.entity_id
_entity_poly.type
_entity_poly.pdbx_seq_one_letter_code
_entity_poly.pdbx_strand_id
1 'polypeptide(L)'
;MISLLLALGLSQVPDAAPAPAAPATQTAPARLQSCETTPAGWVCNYRMPDVILHGVPAGTVVLSEAPAIAVPVPPTVTPPPSPEISTAEADRQARLIARCADASWLSLCLPGDRREARILRDAADARAALRAEVTRLLSEDRCDEAVRAALAGADMTLAWEARSFCAQAPAAASAETAAVPN
;
A
#
# COMPACT_ATOMS: atom_id res chain seq x y z
N MET A 1 -5.93 -1.02 63.04
CA MET A 1 -6.20 0.43 62.97
C MET A 1 -4.89 1.17 63.07
N ILE A 2 -4.32 1.59 61.94
CA ILE A 2 -3.10 2.42 61.86
C ILE A 2 -3.32 3.47 60.77
N SER A 3 -3.08 4.72 61.15
CA SER A 3 -3.19 5.99 60.43
C SER A 3 -2.28 6.11 59.21
N LEU A 4 -2.62 7.04 58.29
CA LEU A 4 -1.81 8.20 57.83
C LEU A 4 -2.56 8.86 56.65
N LEU A 5 -3.27 9.98 56.82
CA LEU A 5 -2.78 11.37 56.74
C LEU A 5 -1.78 11.63 55.59
N LEU A 6 -2.23 12.38 54.58
CA LEU A 6 -1.52 13.55 54.02
C LEU A 6 -2.37 14.22 52.92
N ALA A 7 -3.23 15.13 53.36
CA ALA A 7 -3.71 16.24 52.56
C ALA A 7 -2.70 17.39 52.71
N LEU A 8 -2.06 17.78 51.62
CA LEU A 8 -1.29 19.02 51.52
C LEU A 8 -1.46 19.54 50.09
N GLY A 9 -2.18 20.65 49.99
CA GLY A 9 -2.38 21.39 48.76
C GLY A 9 -1.12 22.13 48.34
N LEU A 10 -1.08 22.44 47.05
CA LEU A 10 -0.37 23.61 46.52
C LEU A 10 -1.28 24.25 45.48
N SER A 11 -1.99 25.28 45.93
CA SER A 11 -2.53 26.34 45.09
C SER A 11 -1.42 26.88 44.20
N GLN A 12 -1.66 27.03 42.88
CA GLN A 12 -1.24 28.21 42.11
C GLN A 12 -2.20 28.40 40.94
N VAL A 13 -2.97 29.50 41.00
CA VAL A 13 -3.53 30.19 39.82
C VAL A 13 -2.51 31.27 39.47
N PRO A 14 -2.16 31.42 38.18
CA PRO A 14 -2.20 32.77 37.64
C PRO A 14 -3.05 32.84 36.36
N ASP A 15 -3.90 33.85 36.38
CA ASP A 15 -4.57 34.46 35.24
C ASP A 15 -3.57 34.82 34.13
N ALA A 16 -3.84 34.35 32.92
CA ALA A 16 -3.26 34.87 31.68
C ALA A 16 -4.10 34.36 30.50
N ALA A 17 -5.12 35.10 30.09
CA ALA A 17 -5.58 35.04 28.71
C ALA A 17 -4.45 35.55 27.79
N PRO A 18 -4.14 34.82 26.70
CA PRO A 18 -4.28 35.49 25.42
C PRO A 18 -4.83 34.58 24.29
N ALA A 19 -5.53 35.26 23.38
CA ALA A 19 -5.72 34.97 21.97
C ALA A 19 -6.73 33.88 21.54
N PRO A 20 -7.47 34.13 20.43
CA PRO A 20 -8.41 33.17 19.87
C PRO A 20 -7.69 31.90 19.44
N ALA A 21 -8.21 30.76 19.88
CA ALA A 21 -7.75 29.45 19.49
C ALA A 21 -7.82 29.29 17.97
N ALA A 22 -6.66 29.07 17.35
CA ALA A 22 -6.57 28.44 16.04
C ALA A 22 -7.33 27.09 16.08
N PRO A 23 -7.92 26.62 14.96
CA PRO A 23 -8.66 25.37 14.95
C PRO A 23 -7.70 24.21 15.23
N ALA A 24 -7.75 23.71 16.47
CA ALA A 24 -7.09 22.48 16.84
C ALA A 24 -7.64 21.35 15.96
N THR A 25 -6.81 20.84 15.06
CA THR A 25 -7.09 19.60 14.35
C THR A 25 -7.02 18.48 15.39
N GLN A 26 -8.16 18.19 16.04
CA GLN A 26 -8.26 17.17 17.08
C GLN A 26 -8.15 15.78 16.44
N THR A 27 -6.93 15.32 16.21
CA THR A 27 -6.68 13.91 15.87
C THR A 27 -6.42 13.18 17.19
N ALA A 28 -7.49 12.81 17.89
CA ALA A 28 -7.37 12.04 19.13
C ALA A 28 -7.10 10.56 18.79
N PRO A 29 -6.00 9.95 19.29
CA PRO A 29 -5.69 8.56 19.01
C PRO A 29 -6.67 7.61 19.71
N ALA A 30 -6.95 6.47 19.08
CA ALA A 30 -7.75 5.40 19.68
C ALA A 30 -7.12 4.94 21.00
N ARG A 31 -7.95 4.83 22.05
CA ARG A 31 -7.47 4.39 23.37
C ARG A 31 -7.73 2.91 23.54
N LEU A 32 -6.68 2.18 23.91
CA LEU A 32 -6.79 0.77 24.30
C LEU A 32 -7.64 0.66 25.56
N GLN A 33 -8.68 -0.18 25.53
CA GLN A 33 -9.56 -0.40 26.66
C GLN A 33 -9.16 -1.62 27.48
N SER A 34 -9.00 -2.77 26.83
CA SER A 34 -8.59 -4.00 27.49
C SER A 34 -7.86 -4.91 26.50
N CYS A 35 -6.96 -5.74 27.01
CA CYS A 35 -6.43 -6.87 26.26
C CYS A 35 -6.66 -8.14 27.07
N GLU A 36 -7.22 -9.15 26.43
CA GLU A 36 -7.51 -10.43 27.06
C GLU A 36 -6.82 -11.55 26.28
N THR A 37 -6.28 -12.52 27.01
CA THR A 37 -5.63 -13.69 26.42
C THR A 37 -6.68 -14.77 26.21
N THR A 38 -6.94 -15.12 24.95
CA THR A 38 -7.81 -16.25 24.57
C THR A 38 -6.97 -17.44 24.12
N PRO A 39 -7.52 -18.67 24.05
CA PRO A 39 -6.80 -19.83 23.50
C PRO A 39 -6.32 -19.64 22.05
N ALA A 40 -6.94 -18.72 21.31
CA ALA A 40 -6.56 -18.35 19.94
C ALA A 40 -5.52 -17.22 19.87
N GLY A 41 -5.17 -16.59 21.00
CA GLY A 41 -4.21 -15.48 21.09
C GLY A 41 -4.72 -14.27 21.87
N TRP A 42 -3.92 -13.21 21.88
CA TRP A 42 -4.26 -11.94 22.53
C TRP A 42 -5.26 -11.15 21.68
N VAL A 43 -6.36 -10.71 22.31
CA VAL A 43 -7.36 -9.85 21.69
C VAL A 43 -7.41 -8.54 22.46
N CYS A 44 -7.17 -7.43 21.77
CA CYS A 44 -7.19 -6.09 22.35
C CYS A 44 -8.39 -5.29 21.83
N ASN A 45 -9.20 -4.79 22.75
CA ASN A 45 -10.35 -3.92 22.47
C ASN A 45 -9.90 -2.47 22.48
N TYR A 46 -10.16 -1.75 21.39
CA TYR A 46 -9.87 -0.33 21.26
C TYR A 46 -11.17 0.46 21.13
N ARG A 47 -11.25 1.61 21.81
CA ARG A 47 -12.35 2.57 21.64
C ARG A 47 -11.86 3.72 20.78
N MET A 48 -12.50 3.89 19.62
CA MET A 48 -12.32 5.08 18.80
C MET A 48 -13.15 6.23 19.39
N PRO A 49 -12.58 7.45 19.50
CA PRO A 49 -13.36 8.63 19.86
C PRO A 49 -14.25 9.07 18.69
N ASP A 50 -15.43 9.60 19.01
CA ASP A 50 -16.33 10.15 18.02
C ASP A 50 -15.75 11.46 17.44
N VAL A 51 -15.43 11.44 16.15
CA VAL A 51 -14.97 12.64 15.44
C VAL A 51 -16.19 13.43 15.00
N ILE A 52 -16.39 14.61 15.60
CA ILE A 52 -17.40 15.57 15.14
C ILE A 52 -16.82 16.33 13.94
N LEU A 53 -17.28 15.98 12.74
CA LEU A 53 -16.98 16.74 11.52
C LEU A 53 -17.82 18.02 11.53
N HIS A 54 -17.20 19.15 11.86
CA HIS A 54 -17.80 20.45 11.64
C HIS A 54 -17.86 20.72 10.13
N GLY A 55 -19.07 20.70 9.55
CA GLY A 55 -19.31 21.14 8.18
C GLY A 55 -18.95 22.64 8.04
N VAL A 56 -17.97 22.94 7.20
CA VAL A 56 -17.62 24.32 6.83
C VAL A 56 -18.71 24.86 5.88
N PRO A 57 -19.40 25.97 6.21
CA PRO A 57 -20.36 26.58 5.30
C PRO A 57 -19.64 27.20 4.09
N ALA A 58 -20.21 27.00 2.91
CA ALA A 58 -19.71 27.54 1.65
C ALA A 58 -19.69 29.08 1.69
N GLY A 59 -18.51 29.68 1.54
CA GLY A 59 -18.38 31.12 1.41
C GLY A 59 -16.94 31.57 1.20
N THR A 60 -16.73 32.29 0.10
CA THR A 60 -15.56 33.12 -0.25
C THR A 60 -14.25 32.42 -0.61
N VAL A 61 -14.08 32.24 -1.92
CA VAL A 61 -12.79 32.15 -2.61
C VAL A 61 -12.06 33.48 -2.39
N VAL A 62 -10.94 33.46 -1.67
CA VAL A 62 -9.92 34.51 -1.74
C VAL A 62 -8.74 33.90 -2.46
N LEU A 63 -8.51 34.36 -3.70
CA LEU A 63 -7.27 34.14 -4.42
C LEU A 63 -6.16 34.80 -3.60
N SER A 64 -5.33 34.01 -2.91
CA SER A 64 -4.15 34.51 -2.22
C SER A 64 -2.91 34.05 -2.96
N GLU A 65 -2.18 35.05 -3.42
CA GLU A 65 -0.93 35.05 -4.17
C GLU A 65 0.12 34.13 -3.55
N ALA A 66 0.78 33.34 -4.40
CA ALA A 66 1.78 32.37 -4.00
C ALA A 66 3.08 33.04 -3.54
N PRO A 67 3.59 32.79 -2.32
CA PRO A 67 5.01 32.94 -2.07
C PRO A 67 5.71 31.67 -2.57
N ALA A 68 6.87 31.84 -3.21
CA ALA A 68 7.74 30.76 -3.62
C ALA A 68 8.11 29.87 -2.42
N ILE A 69 7.46 28.70 -2.31
CA ILE A 69 7.84 27.64 -1.38
C ILE A 69 8.88 26.80 -2.11
N ALA A 70 10.12 26.88 -1.64
CA ALA A 70 11.14 25.88 -1.94
C ALA A 70 10.60 24.52 -1.46
N VAL A 71 10.23 23.66 -2.41
CA VAL A 71 9.70 22.32 -2.13
C VAL A 71 10.86 21.47 -1.59
N PRO A 72 10.83 21.03 -0.31
CA PRO A 72 11.72 19.98 0.13
C PRO A 72 11.28 18.70 -0.59
N VAL A 73 12.21 18.08 -1.31
CA VAL A 73 12.05 16.75 -1.90
C VAL A 73 11.48 15.81 -0.82
N PRO A 74 10.34 15.13 -1.06
CA PRO A 74 9.79 14.20 -0.06
C PRO A 74 10.80 13.06 0.15
N PRO A 75 11.01 12.61 1.41
CA PRO A 75 11.79 11.41 1.64
C PRO A 75 11.15 10.26 0.89
N THR A 76 11.99 9.50 0.18
CA THR A 76 11.74 8.20 -0.44
C THR A 76 10.57 7.49 0.24
N VAL A 77 9.45 7.38 -0.47
CA VAL A 77 8.33 6.55 -0.06
C VAL A 77 8.87 5.13 -0.03
N THR A 78 9.15 4.61 1.16
CA THR A 78 9.39 3.19 1.36
C THR A 78 8.16 2.48 0.77
N PRO A 79 8.32 1.64 -0.27
CA PRO A 79 7.19 0.93 -0.82
C PRO A 79 6.52 0.15 0.31
N PRO A 80 5.17 0.09 0.36
CA PRO A 80 4.51 -0.80 1.29
C PRO A 80 5.10 -2.20 1.10
N PRO A 81 5.31 -2.98 2.18
CA PRO A 81 5.79 -4.33 2.03
C PRO A 81 4.84 -5.01 1.06
N SER A 82 5.37 -5.40 -0.09
CA SER A 82 4.67 -6.34 -0.96
C SER A 82 4.28 -7.51 -0.07
N PRO A 83 3.11 -8.15 -0.26
CA PRO A 83 2.85 -9.42 0.39
C PRO A 83 3.86 -10.43 -0.19
N GLU A 84 5.09 -10.35 0.30
CA GLU A 84 6.17 -11.26 0.04
C GLU A 84 5.74 -12.53 0.74
N ILE A 85 5.05 -13.37 -0.03
CA ILE A 85 4.86 -14.77 0.33
C ILE A 85 6.26 -15.24 0.72
N SER A 86 6.42 -15.61 1.99
CA SER A 86 7.72 -16.06 2.47
C SER A 86 8.24 -17.13 1.52
N THR A 87 9.54 -17.13 1.24
CA THR A 87 10.15 -18.11 0.34
C THR A 87 9.74 -19.55 0.70
N ALA A 88 9.60 -19.84 2.00
CA ALA A 88 9.10 -21.10 2.52
C ALA A 88 7.65 -21.42 2.11
N GLU A 89 6.75 -20.43 2.10
CA GLU A 89 5.36 -20.61 1.66
C GLU A 89 5.25 -20.71 0.14
N ALA A 90 6.06 -19.96 -0.61
CA ALA A 90 6.14 -20.09 -2.06
C ALA A 90 6.60 -21.51 -2.46
N ASP A 91 7.60 -22.05 -1.76
CA ASP A 91 8.06 -23.43 -1.95
C ASP A 91 6.99 -24.47 -1.57
N ARG A 92 6.23 -24.20 -0.50
CA ARG A 92 5.10 -25.04 -0.11
C ARG A 92 4.03 -25.08 -1.21
N GLN A 93 3.65 -23.91 -1.73
CA GLN A 93 2.69 -23.78 -2.82
C GLN A 93 3.19 -24.46 -4.10
N ALA A 94 4.46 -24.29 -4.45
CA ALA A 94 5.06 -24.96 -5.61
C ALA A 94 5.01 -26.49 -5.49
N ARG A 95 5.31 -27.04 -4.30
CA ARG A 95 5.19 -28.49 -4.03
C ARG A 95 3.74 -28.97 -4.12
N LEU A 96 2.78 -28.17 -3.65
CA LEU A 96 1.36 -28.49 -3.71
C LEU A 96 0.86 -28.52 -5.17
N ILE A 97 1.22 -27.50 -5.97
CA ILE A 97 0.91 -27.45 -7.40
C ILE A 97 1.47 -28.69 -8.11
N ALA A 98 2.77 -28.96 -7.95
CA ALA A 98 3.46 -30.04 -8.65
C ALA A 98 2.89 -31.43 -8.34
N ARG A 99 2.34 -31.64 -7.13
CA ARG A 99 1.78 -32.93 -6.72
C ARG A 99 0.29 -33.05 -7.01
N CYS A 100 -0.47 -31.96 -6.90
CA CYS A 100 -1.92 -32.03 -6.79
C CYS A 100 -2.71 -31.27 -7.87
N ALA A 101 -2.09 -30.39 -8.67
CA ALA A 101 -2.85 -29.61 -9.67
C ALA A 101 -3.44 -30.51 -10.77
N ASP A 102 -2.64 -31.46 -11.27
CA ASP A 102 -3.01 -32.41 -12.34
C ASP A 102 -3.40 -33.80 -11.82
N ALA A 103 -3.42 -33.96 -10.50
CA ALA A 103 -3.79 -35.21 -9.86
C ALA A 103 -5.24 -35.62 -10.20
N SER A 104 -5.40 -36.82 -10.77
CA SER A 104 -6.72 -37.42 -11.01
C SER A 104 -7.39 -37.83 -9.70
N TRP A 105 -8.67 -38.21 -9.75
CA TRP A 105 -9.45 -38.63 -8.57
C TRP A 105 -8.91 -39.85 -7.82
N LEU A 106 -8.00 -40.61 -8.43
CA LEU A 106 -7.31 -41.76 -7.84
C LEU A 106 -6.01 -41.39 -7.10
N SER A 107 -5.63 -40.11 -7.10
CA SER A 107 -4.38 -39.66 -6.48
C SER A 107 -4.58 -39.42 -4.98
N LEU A 108 -3.51 -39.56 -4.20
CA LEU A 108 -3.48 -39.35 -2.74
C LEU A 108 -3.81 -37.92 -2.26
N CYS A 109 -4.07 -36.98 -3.18
CA CYS A 109 -4.40 -35.60 -2.84
C CYS A 109 -5.87 -35.48 -2.42
N LEU A 110 -6.12 -34.82 -1.29
CA LEU A 110 -7.49 -34.55 -0.85
C LEU A 110 -8.22 -33.68 -1.90
N PRO A 111 -9.55 -33.76 -2.02
CA PRO A 111 -10.31 -32.92 -2.94
C PRO A 111 -10.09 -31.41 -2.72
N GLY A 112 -9.86 -30.98 -1.47
CA GLY A 112 -9.51 -29.61 -1.12
C GLY A 112 -8.15 -29.19 -1.70
N ASP A 113 -7.11 -29.96 -1.42
CA ASP A 113 -5.74 -29.74 -1.93
C ASP A 113 -5.69 -29.65 -3.45
N ARG A 114 -6.49 -30.47 -4.15
CA ARG A 114 -6.58 -30.42 -5.62
C ARG A 114 -7.21 -29.13 -6.12
N ARG A 115 -8.25 -28.62 -5.46
CA ARG A 115 -8.85 -27.32 -5.81
C ARG A 115 -7.88 -26.18 -5.51
N GLU A 116 -7.25 -26.19 -4.35
CA GLU A 116 -6.25 -25.20 -3.96
C GLU A 116 -5.07 -25.19 -4.93
N ALA A 117 -4.50 -26.35 -5.24
CA ALA A 117 -3.41 -26.49 -6.20
C ALA A 117 -3.76 -25.95 -7.59
N ARG A 118 -4.99 -26.19 -8.06
CA ARG A 118 -5.46 -25.64 -9.35
C ARG A 118 -5.59 -24.13 -9.31
N ILE A 119 -6.21 -23.58 -8.27
CA ILE A 119 -6.34 -22.13 -8.11
C ILE A 119 -4.95 -21.46 -8.07
N LEU A 120 -4.01 -22.04 -7.31
CA LEU A 120 -2.64 -21.53 -7.24
C LEU A 120 -1.92 -21.61 -8.58
N ARG A 121 -2.10 -22.72 -9.33
CA ARG A 121 -1.53 -22.86 -10.67
C ARG A 121 -2.12 -21.85 -11.64
N ASP A 122 -3.44 -21.77 -11.70
CA ASP A 122 -4.15 -20.87 -12.62
C ASP A 122 -3.76 -19.40 -12.34
N ALA A 123 -3.57 -19.03 -11.07
CA ALA A 123 -3.07 -17.71 -10.69
C ALA A 123 -1.60 -17.48 -11.12
N ALA A 124 -0.74 -18.50 -11.03
CA ALA A 124 0.64 -18.42 -11.49
C ALA A 124 0.71 -18.30 -13.03
N ASP A 125 -0.08 -19.09 -13.74
CA ASP A 125 -0.18 -19.06 -15.20
C ASP A 125 -0.71 -17.72 -15.70
N ALA A 126 -1.71 -17.14 -15.02
CA ALA A 126 -2.22 -15.81 -15.33
C ALA A 126 -1.14 -14.72 -15.19
N ARG A 127 -0.33 -14.77 -14.14
CA ARG A 127 0.80 -13.83 -13.95
C ARG A 127 1.89 -14.03 -15.00
N ALA A 128 2.19 -15.27 -15.35
CA ALA A 128 3.17 -15.59 -16.40
C ALA A 128 2.70 -15.07 -17.77
N ALA A 129 1.42 -15.28 -18.10
CA ALA A 129 0.81 -14.78 -19.33
C ALA A 129 0.83 -13.25 -19.39
N LEU A 130 0.51 -12.57 -18.28
CA LEU A 130 0.60 -11.11 -18.19
C LEU A 130 2.01 -10.61 -18.48
N ARG A 131 3.04 -11.23 -17.86
CA ARG A 131 4.44 -10.85 -18.09
C ARG A 131 4.86 -11.08 -19.54
N ALA A 132 4.45 -12.19 -20.14
CA ALA A 132 4.72 -12.47 -21.55
C ALA A 132 4.09 -11.41 -22.46
N GLU A 133 2.84 -11.02 -22.20
CA GLU A 133 2.14 -10.00 -22.97
C GLU A 133 2.77 -8.61 -22.82
N VAL A 134 3.11 -8.21 -21.59
CA VAL A 134 3.83 -6.94 -21.35
C VAL A 134 5.17 -6.96 -22.06
N THR A 135 5.93 -8.05 -21.99
CA THR A 135 7.22 -8.19 -22.69
C THR A 135 7.05 -8.10 -24.20
N ARG A 136 6.01 -8.72 -24.76
CA ARG A 136 5.65 -8.63 -26.19
C ARG A 136 5.37 -7.19 -26.59
N LEU A 137 4.53 -6.47 -25.83
CA LEU A 137 4.21 -5.06 -26.10
C LEU A 137 5.44 -4.16 -26.00
N LEU A 138 6.33 -4.41 -25.03
CA LEU A 138 7.60 -3.69 -24.92
C LEU A 138 8.52 -3.94 -26.12
N SER A 139 8.55 -5.17 -26.66
CA SER A 139 9.32 -5.48 -27.88
C SER A 139 8.75 -4.86 -29.16
N GLU A 140 7.47 -4.46 -29.14
CA GLU A 140 6.79 -3.75 -30.23
C GLU A 140 6.84 -2.23 -30.06
N ASP A 141 7.64 -1.71 -29.11
CA ASP A 141 7.71 -0.28 -28.73
C ASP A 141 6.36 0.31 -28.26
N ARG A 142 5.39 -0.52 -27.89
CA ARG A 142 4.03 -0.10 -27.45
C ARG A 142 3.99 0.15 -25.95
N CYS A 143 4.78 1.13 -25.52
CA CYS A 143 5.00 1.48 -24.12
C CYS A 143 3.72 1.78 -23.33
N ASP A 144 2.83 2.63 -23.85
CA ASP A 144 1.60 3.00 -23.14
C ASP A 144 0.66 1.81 -22.95
N GLU A 145 0.66 0.88 -23.90
CA GLU A 145 -0.16 -0.32 -23.84
C GLU A 145 0.41 -1.36 -22.89
N ALA A 146 1.74 -1.52 -22.87
CA ALA A 146 2.43 -2.40 -21.92
C ALA A 146 2.14 -2.00 -20.47
N VAL A 147 2.23 -0.69 -20.16
CA VAL A 147 1.92 -0.17 -18.82
C VAL A 147 0.44 -0.35 -18.48
N ARG A 148 -0.46 -0.10 -19.44
CA ARG A 148 -1.90 -0.29 -19.24
C ARG A 148 -2.24 -1.76 -18.98
N ALA A 149 -1.62 -2.69 -19.71
CA ALA A 149 -1.79 -4.12 -19.52
C ALA A 149 -1.32 -4.56 -18.12
N ALA A 150 -0.14 -4.12 -17.68
CA ALA A 150 0.38 -4.41 -16.34
C ALA A 150 -0.56 -3.91 -15.23
N LEU A 151 -1.08 -2.69 -15.36
CA LEU A 151 -2.03 -2.11 -14.40
C LEU A 151 -3.39 -2.85 -14.40
N ALA A 152 -3.86 -3.28 -15.57
CA ALA A 152 -5.08 -4.10 -15.68
C ALA A 152 -4.93 -5.47 -15.00
N GLY A 153 -3.72 -6.02 -14.99
CA GLY A 153 -3.36 -7.23 -14.25
C GLY A 153 -3.09 -7.02 -12.75
N ALA A 154 -3.29 -5.79 -12.24
CA ALA A 154 -3.01 -5.39 -10.85
C ALA A 154 -1.56 -5.65 -10.38
N ASP A 155 -0.60 -5.71 -11.31
CA ASP A 155 0.83 -5.88 -11.01
C ASP A 155 1.54 -4.52 -11.09
N MET A 156 1.57 -3.82 -9.95
CA MET A 156 2.15 -2.48 -9.83
C MET A 156 3.67 -2.48 -10.03
N THR A 157 4.35 -3.57 -9.63
CA THR A 157 5.79 -3.73 -9.82
C THR A 157 6.10 -3.85 -11.31
N LEU A 158 5.38 -4.70 -12.03
CA LEU A 158 5.53 -4.87 -13.47
C LEU A 158 5.22 -3.58 -14.24
N ALA A 159 4.20 -2.82 -13.81
CA ALA A 159 3.88 -1.53 -14.42
C ALA A 159 5.01 -0.49 -14.25
N TRP A 160 5.67 -0.50 -13.09
CA TRP A 160 6.82 0.37 -12.84
C TRP A 160 8.04 -0.05 -13.66
N GLU A 161 8.32 -1.36 -13.75
CA GLU A 161 9.40 -1.89 -14.59
C GLU A 161 9.20 -1.53 -16.07
N ALA A 162 7.99 -1.71 -16.60
CA ALA A 162 7.64 -1.33 -17.98
C ALA A 162 7.83 0.17 -18.24
N ARG A 163 7.44 1.03 -17.29
CA ARG A 163 7.66 2.48 -17.38
C ARG A 163 9.15 2.82 -17.38
N SER A 164 9.92 2.22 -16.49
CA SER A 164 11.37 2.43 -16.37
C SER A 164 12.11 2.04 -17.65
N PHE A 165 11.69 0.94 -18.29
CA PHE A 165 12.23 0.52 -19.58
C PHE A 165 11.94 1.55 -20.68
N CYS A 166 10.68 2.00 -20.79
CA CYS A 166 10.26 2.98 -21.79
C CYS A 166 10.88 4.37 -21.62
N ALA A 167 11.19 4.78 -20.38
CA ALA A 167 11.88 6.05 -20.11
C ALA A 167 13.34 6.06 -20.59
N GLN A 168 13.95 4.89 -20.84
CA GLN A 168 15.33 4.76 -21.33
C GLN A 168 15.42 4.76 -22.87
N ALA A 169 14.30 4.56 -23.57
CA ALA A 169 14.24 4.53 -25.03
C ALA A 169 14.37 5.88 -25.79
N PRO A 170 14.15 7.09 -25.22
CA PRO A 170 13.95 8.30 -26.04
C PRO A 170 15.22 8.95 -26.61
N ALA A 171 16.37 8.27 -26.69
CA ALA A 171 17.59 8.83 -27.29
C ALA A 171 17.95 8.26 -28.68
N ALA A 172 17.44 7.09 -29.07
CA ALA A 172 17.89 6.42 -30.30
C ALA A 172 17.04 6.75 -31.54
N ALA A 173 15.73 7.00 -31.38
CA ALA A 173 14.81 7.13 -32.52
C ALA A 173 14.75 8.54 -33.15
N SER A 174 15.29 9.56 -32.47
CA SER A 174 15.21 10.96 -32.95
C SER A 174 16.47 11.45 -33.68
N ALA A 175 17.52 10.63 -33.76
CA ALA A 175 18.79 11.01 -34.39
C ALA A 175 18.93 10.52 -35.85
N GLU A 176 18.19 9.49 -36.27
CA GLU A 176 18.36 8.86 -37.59
C GLU A 176 17.74 9.68 -38.75
N THR A 177 16.79 10.60 -38.47
CA THR A 177 16.12 11.38 -39.53
C THR A 177 16.75 12.76 -39.79
N ALA A 178 17.88 13.08 -39.16
CA ALA A 178 18.55 14.38 -39.31
C ALA A 178 19.77 14.37 -40.26
N ALA A 179 20.01 13.27 -40.98
CA ALA A 179 21.17 13.15 -41.89
C ALA A 179 20.78 12.63 -43.27
N VAL A 180 20.07 13.46 -44.05
CA VAL A 180 20.15 13.40 -45.52
C VAL A 180 20.62 14.77 -46.03
N PRO A 181 21.93 14.98 -46.23
CA PRO A 181 22.42 16.11 -46.99
C PRO A 181 22.41 15.82 -48.50
N ASN A 182 21.71 16.70 -49.24
CA ASN A 182 21.72 16.98 -50.69
C ASN A 182 21.76 15.82 -51.70
#